data_AF-A0A5N4ADJ8-F1
#
_entry.id   AF-A0A5N4ADJ8-F1
#
_cell.length_a   1.000
_cell.length_b   1.000
_cell.length_c   1.000
_cell.angle_alpha   90.00
_cell.angle_beta   90.00
_cell.angle_gamma   90.00
#
_symmetry.space_group_name_H-M   'P 1'
#
loop_
_entity.id
_entity.type
_entity.pdbx_description
1 polymer ?
#
loop_
_entity_poly.entity_id
_entity_poly.type
_entity_poly.pdbx_seq_one_letter_code
_entity_poly.pdbx_strand_id
1 'polypeptide(L)'
;MEMLSLSYLRDYFALTHTRGAPWFIGFIVGYLLSIGLDGKGKVLSKRTIAICWSAWFFAIIVQIVSMFYISTVLGVCFENTFRKLAWVYVLAWTAYSCHFGYGGHLNTFLSLPIFQIFSRLAYSSYLMHGFLILTLKGSMRSAIHFTHFELIVQTCGFWLLAQFVALLFNLTIESPITILLTRSVKKKKE
;
A
#
# COMPACT_ATOMS: atom_id res chain seq x y z
N MET A 1 2.43 -26.02 1.88
CA MET A 1 3.33 -25.34 0.93
C MET A 1 2.56 -25.16 -0.38
N GLU A 2 1.52 -24.33 -0.37
CA GLU A 2 0.56 -24.22 -1.49
C GLU A 2 0.39 -22.77 -1.97
N MET A 3 0.67 -21.79 -1.11
CA MET A 3 0.58 -20.35 -1.42
C MET A 3 1.63 -19.83 -2.41
N LEU A 4 2.60 -20.65 -2.81
CA LEU A 4 3.61 -20.31 -3.83
C LEU A 4 3.57 -21.31 -5.00
N SER A 5 2.48 -22.08 -5.10
CA SER A 5 2.24 -22.89 -6.29
C SER A 5 2.05 -21.96 -7.50
N LEU A 6 2.58 -22.36 -8.66
CA LEU A 6 2.44 -21.60 -9.89
C LEU A 6 0.97 -21.39 -10.27
N SER A 7 0.09 -22.34 -9.89
CA SER A 7 -1.36 -22.21 -10.01
C SER A 7 -1.91 -21.05 -9.19
N TYR A 8 -1.54 -20.93 -7.91
CA TYR A 8 -2.01 -19.83 -7.07
C TYR A 8 -1.53 -18.46 -7.57
N LEU A 9 -0.28 -18.36 -8.04
CA LEU A 9 0.23 -17.12 -8.64
C LEU A 9 -0.52 -16.75 -9.92
N ARG A 10 -0.79 -17.72 -10.79
CA ARG A 10 -1.52 -17.51 -12.04
C ARG A 10 -2.98 -17.15 -11.80
N ASP A 11 -3.67 -17.90 -10.96
CA ASP A 11 -5.12 -17.81 -10.82
C ASP A 11 -5.54 -16.71 -9.84
N TYR A 12 -4.67 -16.31 -8.91
CA TYR A 12 -5.01 -15.28 -7.92
C TYR A 12 -4.20 -13.99 -8.03
N PHE A 13 -2.92 -14.06 -8.37
CA PHE A 13 -2.07 -12.87 -8.48
C PHE A 13 -2.07 -12.25 -9.89
N ALA A 14 -2.11 -13.05 -10.94
CA ALA A 14 -2.03 -12.54 -12.32
C ALA A 14 -3.38 -12.00 -12.85
N LEU A 15 -4.50 -12.47 -12.31
CA LEU A 15 -5.82 -11.99 -12.70
C LEU A 15 -6.10 -10.61 -12.11
N THR A 16 -6.25 -9.60 -12.97
CA THR A 16 -6.47 -8.20 -12.56
C THR A 16 -7.83 -7.96 -11.89
N HIS A 17 -8.86 -8.70 -12.29
CA HIS A 17 -10.24 -8.51 -11.78
C HIS A 17 -10.41 -8.92 -10.31
N THR A 18 -9.61 -9.87 -9.81
CA THR A 18 -9.62 -10.27 -8.38
C THR A 18 -9.12 -9.14 -7.47
N ARG A 19 -8.52 -8.09 -8.04
CA ARG A 19 -8.01 -6.89 -7.37
C ARG A 19 -8.75 -5.61 -7.78
N GLY A 20 -9.90 -5.72 -8.43
CA GLY A 20 -10.68 -4.56 -8.86
C GLY A 20 -11.28 -3.76 -7.71
N ALA A 21 -11.67 -4.41 -6.61
CA ALA A 21 -12.37 -3.74 -5.50
C ALA A 21 -11.59 -2.55 -4.88
N PRO A 22 -10.28 -2.68 -4.53
CA PRO A 22 -9.47 -1.54 -4.11
C PRO A 22 -9.45 -0.39 -5.11
N TRP A 23 -9.39 -0.70 -6.41
CA TRP A 23 -9.36 0.30 -7.47
C TRP A 23 -10.68 1.09 -7.54
N PHE A 24 -11.82 0.40 -7.50
CA PHE A 24 -13.14 1.06 -7.49
C PHE A 24 -13.33 1.94 -6.25
N ILE A 25 -12.96 1.46 -5.06
CA ILE A 25 -13.08 2.26 -3.83
C ILE A 25 -12.17 3.48 -3.91
N GLY A 26 -10.92 3.32 -4.37
CA GLY A 26 -10.00 4.43 -4.56
C GLY A 26 -10.53 5.46 -5.57
N PHE A 27 -11.11 5.01 -6.67
CA PHE A 27 -11.72 5.87 -7.68
C PHE A 27 -12.90 6.68 -7.11
N ILE A 28 -13.81 6.02 -6.37
CA ILE A 28 -14.95 6.67 -5.72
C ILE A 28 -14.46 7.72 -4.71
N VAL A 29 -13.51 7.36 -3.85
CA VAL A 29 -12.96 8.28 -2.84
C VAL A 29 -12.25 9.46 -3.49
N GLY A 30 -11.49 9.21 -4.55
CA GLY A 30 -10.84 10.26 -5.35
C GLY A 30 -11.84 11.19 -6.03
N TYR A 31 -12.94 10.66 -6.56
CA TYR A 31 -14.03 11.44 -7.13
C TYR A 31 -14.71 12.31 -6.06
N LEU A 32 -15.04 11.74 -4.89
CA LEU A 32 -15.58 12.49 -3.76
C LEU A 32 -14.63 13.60 -3.30
N LEU A 33 -13.32 13.33 -3.31
CA LEU A 33 -12.29 14.33 -3.01
C LEU A 33 -12.32 15.45 -4.04
N SER A 34 -12.40 15.12 -5.33
CA SER A 34 -12.41 16.10 -6.40
C SER A 34 -13.61 17.06 -6.33
N ILE A 35 -14.79 16.57 -5.93
CA ILE A 35 -15.96 17.42 -5.71
C ILE A 35 -15.77 18.31 -4.46
N GLY A 36 -15.07 17.79 -3.44
CA GLY A 36 -14.78 18.54 -2.22
C GLY A 36 -13.72 19.63 -2.37
N LEU A 37 -12.86 19.55 -3.40
CA LEU A 37 -11.80 20.53 -3.68
C LEU A 37 -12.33 21.93 -4.02
N ASP A 38 -13.58 22.05 -4.48
CA ASP A 38 -14.23 23.33 -4.78
C ASP A 38 -14.62 24.14 -3.52
N GLY A 39 -14.15 23.74 -2.33
CA GLY A 39 -14.42 24.42 -1.06
C GLY A 39 -15.85 24.23 -0.54
N LYS A 40 -16.69 23.48 -1.25
CA LYS A 40 -18.08 23.12 -0.86
C LYS A 40 -18.18 21.74 -0.21
N GLY A 41 -17.09 21.25 0.38
CA GLY A 41 -17.08 19.97 1.10
C GLY A 41 -18.20 19.94 2.13
N LYS A 42 -19.15 18.99 1.98
CA LYS A 42 -20.22 18.80 2.96
C LYS A 42 -19.57 18.53 4.31
N VAL A 43 -19.79 19.42 5.28
CA VAL A 43 -19.34 19.22 6.65
C VAL A 43 -20.04 17.99 7.19
N LEU A 44 -19.28 16.92 7.48
CA LEU A 44 -19.85 15.72 8.08
C LEU A 44 -20.29 16.03 9.52
N SER A 45 -21.38 15.38 9.94
CA SER A 45 -21.82 15.46 11.33
C SER A 45 -20.75 14.87 12.26
N LYS A 46 -20.61 15.45 13.47
CA LYS A 46 -19.67 14.94 14.49
C LYS A 46 -19.92 13.46 14.82
N ARG A 47 -21.18 13.02 14.79
CA ARG A 47 -21.57 11.61 15.01
C ARG A 47 -21.04 10.70 13.92
N THR A 48 -21.17 11.10 12.66
CA THR A 48 -20.67 10.33 11.50
C THR A 48 -19.16 10.19 11.56
N ILE A 49 -18.45 11.28 11.88
CA ILE A 49 -16.99 11.27 12.01
C ILE A 49 -16.55 10.30 13.12
N ALA A 50 -17.22 10.32 14.28
CA ALA A 50 -16.93 9.40 15.37
C ALA A 50 -17.16 7.93 14.98
N ILE A 51 -18.26 7.62 14.28
CA ILE A 51 -18.55 6.27 13.79
C ILE A 51 -17.45 5.80 12.81
N CYS A 52 -17.03 6.65 11.88
CA CYS A 52 -16.00 6.31 10.91
C CYS A 52 -14.63 6.10 11.59
N TRP A 53 -14.27 6.89 12.59
CA TRP A 53 -13.06 6.64 13.38
C TRP A 53 -13.13 5.35 14.19
N SER A 54 -14.28 5.04 14.82
CA SER A 54 -14.47 3.76 15.52
C SER A 54 -14.35 2.57 14.55
N ALA A 55 -14.94 2.68 13.36
CA ALA A 55 -14.82 1.67 12.31
C ALA A 55 -13.37 1.52 11.82
N TRP A 56 -12.61 2.62 11.75
CA TRP A 56 -11.19 2.62 11.39
C TRP A 56 -10.34 1.83 12.40
N PHE A 57 -10.52 2.09 13.71
CA PHE A 57 -9.84 1.31 14.76
C PHE A 57 -10.23 -0.16 14.73
N PHE A 58 -11.52 -0.45 14.58
CA PHE A 58 -12.02 -1.81 14.47
C PHE A 58 -11.40 -2.55 13.26
N ALA A 59 -11.33 -1.89 12.10
CA ALA A 59 -10.71 -2.45 10.91
C ALA A 59 -9.23 -2.80 11.14
N ILE A 60 -8.46 -1.95 11.82
CA ILE A 60 -7.05 -2.26 12.18
C ILE A 60 -6.95 -3.46 13.12
N ILE A 61 -7.84 -3.56 14.12
CA ILE A 61 -7.86 -4.71 15.04
C ILE A 61 -8.13 -6.00 14.26
N VAL A 62 -9.11 -5.98 13.33
CA VAL A 62 -9.40 -7.12 12.46
C VAL A 62 -8.16 -7.53 11.65
N GLN A 63 -7.37 -6.58 11.14
CA GLN A 63 -6.11 -6.90 10.44
C GLN A 63 -5.15 -7.69 11.33
N ILE A 64 -4.90 -7.19 12.54
CA ILE A 64 -3.93 -7.80 13.46
C ILE A 64 -4.40 -9.18 13.89
N VAL A 65 -5.67 -9.31 14.28
CA VAL A 65 -6.26 -10.58 14.71
C VAL A 65 -6.25 -11.61 13.58
N SER A 66 -6.59 -11.21 12.36
CA SER A 66 -6.63 -12.13 11.20
C SER A 66 -5.29 -12.82 10.92
N MET A 67 -4.16 -12.19 11.28
CA MET A 67 -2.82 -12.77 11.13
C MET A 67 -2.61 -14.04 11.96
N PHE A 68 -3.36 -14.22 13.06
CA PHE A 68 -3.22 -15.35 13.97
C PHE A 68 -4.12 -16.55 13.64
N TYR A 69 -5.09 -16.41 12.72
CA TYR A 69 -6.11 -17.44 12.42
C TYR A 69 -6.06 -18.00 10.99
N ILE A 70 -4.91 -17.91 10.32
CA ILE A 70 -4.71 -18.25 8.89
C ILE A 70 -4.83 -19.76 8.57
N SER A 71 -4.97 -20.64 9.56
CA SER A 71 -4.83 -22.09 9.42
C SER A 71 -6.06 -22.84 8.89
N THR A 72 -7.19 -22.17 8.65
CA THR A 72 -8.43 -22.82 8.17
C THR A 72 -8.85 -22.32 6.79
N VAL A 73 -9.50 -23.15 5.98
CA VAL A 73 -10.02 -22.77 4.64
C VAL A 73 -10.98 -21.58 4.75
N LEU A 74 -11.83 -21.58 5.78
CA LEU A 74 -12.73 -20.46 6.07
C LEU A 74 -11.96 -19.19 6.46
N GLY A 75 -10.88 -19.34 7.23
CA GLY A 75 -9.94 -18.29 7.57
C GLY A 75 -9.28 -17.67 6.32
N VAL A 76 -8.87 -18.48 5.35
CA VAL A 76 -8.27 -17.99 4.09
C VAL A 76 -9.28 -17.19 3.25
N CYS A 77 -10.55 -17.61 3.16
CA CYS A 77 -11.59 -16.86 2.47
C CYS A 77 -11.90 -15.52 3.15
N PHE A 78 -12.01 -15.55 4.49
CA PHE A 78 -12.25 -14.37 5.30
C PHE A 78 -11.08 -13.38 5.18
N GLU A 79 -9.86 -13.89 5.23
CA GLU A 79 -8.63 -13.13 5.06
C GLU A 79 -8.55 -12.49 3.66
N ASN A 80 -8.89 -13.25 2.62
CA ASN A 80 -8.76 -12.74 1.25
C ASN A 80 -9.78 -11.66 0.89
N THR A 81 -10.94 -11.65 1.53
CA THR A 81 -12.03 -10.71 1.20
C THR A 81 -12.10 -9.57 2.23
N PHE A 82 -12.33 -9.91 3.50
CA PHE A 82 -12.59 -8.90 4.54
C PHE A 82 -11.33 -8.14 4.93
N ARG A 83 -10.18 -8.81 5.07
CA ARG A 83 -8.92 -8.14 5.44
C ARG A 83 -8.51 -7.11 4.40
N LYS A 84 -8.72 -7.42 3.11
CA LYS A 84 -8.40 -6.50 2.02
C LYS A 84 -9.36 -5.30 2.01
N LEU A 85 -10.66 -5.54 2.13
CA LEU A 85 -11.66 -4.46 2.18
C LEU A 85 -11.45 -3.56 3.40
N ALA A 86 -11.19 -4.14 4.57
CA ALA A 86 -10.86 -3.41 5.79
C ALA A 86 -9.62 -2.54 5.60
N TRP A 87 -8.57 -3.06 4.96
CA TRP A 87 -7.37 -2.28 4.64
C TRP A 87 -7.66 -1.10 3.71
N VAL A 88 -8.43 -1.33 2.66
CA VAL A 88 -8.80 -0.26 1.72
C VAL A 88 -9.64 0.81 2.42
N TYR A 89 -10.56 0.41 3.29
CA TYR A 89 -11.34 1.35 4.10
C TYR A 89 -10.46 2.21 5.01
N VAL A 90 -9.50 1.58 5.70
CA VAL A 90 -8.52 2.28 6.55
C VAL A 90 -7.77 3.35 5.75
N LEU A 91 -7.24 3.00 4.58
CA LEU A 91 -6.51 3.94 3.73
C LEU A 91 -7.41 5.04 3.16
N ALA A 92 -8.60 4.69 2.69
CA ALA A 92 -9.58 5.63 2.13
C ALA A 92 -10.03 6.67 3.16
N TRP A 93 -10.39 6.22 4.36
CA TRP A 93 -10.80 7.12 5.44
C TRP A 93 -9.65 7.99 5.94
N THR A 94 -8.42 7.46 6.01
CA THR A 94 -7.24 8.26 6.36
C THR A 94 -7.01 9.39 5.34
N ALA A 95 -7.02 9.08 4.03
CA ALA A 95 -6.86 10.09 2.99
C ALA A 95 -7.97 11.16 3.05
N TYR A 96 -9.23 10.73 3.18
CA TYR A 96 -10.38 11.62 3.27
C TYR A 96 -10.30 12.52 4.51
N SER A 97 -10.07 11.93 5.68
CA SER A 97 -10.02 12.68 6.94
C SER A 97 -8.86 13.67 6.99
N CYS A 98 -7.68 13.32 6.47
CA CYS A 98 -6.55 14.25 6.35
C CYS A 98 -6.88 15.43 5.45
N HIS A 99 -7.56 15.21 4.31
CA HIS A 99 -7.89 16.27 3.38
C HIS A 99 -8.91 17.28 3.94
N PHE A 100 -10.00 16.80 4.55
CA PHE A 100 -11.05 17.66 5.09
C PHE A 100 -10.75 18.19 6.51
N GLY A 101 -9.53 17.98 7.03
CA GLY A 101 -9.11 18.50 8.34
C GLY A 101 -9.64 17.71 9.55
N TYR A 102 -10.28 16.55 9.34
CA TYR A 102 -10.72 15.65 10.41
C TYR A 102 -9.61 14.74 10.95
N GLY A 103 -8.43 14.75 10.32
CA GLY A 103 -7.29 13.88 10.65
C GLY A 103 -6.48 14.27 11.90
N GLY A 104 -6.55 15.53 12.35
CA GLY A 104 -5.85 15.99 13.56
C GLY A 104 -4.37 15.55 13.63
N HIS A 105 -4.02 14.78 14.66
CA HIS A 105 -2.67 14.25 14.88
C HIS A 105 -2.16 13.35 13.75
N LEU A 106 -3.03 12.54 13.13
CA LEU A 106 -2.65 11.68 12.01
C LEU A 106 -2.21 12.50 10.80
N ASN A 107 -2.85 13.65 10.57
CA ASN A 107 -2.44 14.56 9.50
C ASN A 107 -1.03 15.12 9.76
N THR A 108 -0.73 15.52 10.99
CA THR A 108 0.61 16.02 11.36
C THR A 108 1.68 14.95 11.17
N PHE A 109 1.39 13.70 11.56
CA PHE A 109 2.31 12.59 11.38
C PHE A 109 2.55 12.27 9.88
N LEU A 110 1.48 12.17 9.08
CA LEU A 110 1.61 11.87 7.65
C LEU A 110 2.22 13.03 6.84
N SER A 111 2.16 14.25 7.36
CA SER A 111 2.75 15.44 6.71
C SER A 111 4.24 15.60 6.96
N LEU A 112 4.89 14.69 7.70
CA LEU A 112 6.32 14.74 7.94
C LEU A 112 7.13 14.63 6.63
N PRO A 113 8.24 15.38 6.48
CA PRO A 113 9.02 15.43 5.24
C PRO A 113 9.65 14.08 4.88
N ILE A 114 9.85 13.19 5.86
CA ILE A 114 10.39 11.85 5.63
C ILE A 114 9.48 11.02 4.71
N PHE A 115 8.16 11.18 4.82
CA PHE A 115 7.20 10.49 3.95
C PHE A 115 7.24 11.01 2.52
N GLN A 116 7.69 12.24 2.29
CA GLN A 116 7.87 12.76 0.94
C GLN A 116 9.01 12.04 0.20
N ILE A 117 10.09 11.70 0.91
CA ILE A 117 11.20 10.93 0.35
C ILE A 117 10.71 9.53 -0.02
N PHE A 118 10.03 8.84 0.91
CA PHE A 118 9.47 7.52 0.64
C PHE A 118 8.44 7.52 -0.49
N SER A 119 7.62 8.57 -0.60
CA SER A 119 6.66 8.72 -1.70
C SER A 119 7.34 8.80 -3.06
N ARG A 120 8.46 9.53 -3.17
CA ARG A 120 9.25 9.59 -4.41
C ARG A 120 9.90 8.25 -4.77
N LEU A 121 10.34 7.49 -3.76
CA LEU A 121 10.95 6.18 -3.98
C LEU A 121 9.92 5.07 -4.20
N ALA A 122 8.64 5.28 -3.91
CA ALA A 122 7.61 4.24 -3.93
C ALA A 122 7.51 3.54 -5.28
N TYR A 123 7.62 4.28 -6.38
CA TYR A 123 7.59 3.72 -7.73
C TYR A 123 8.79 2.81 -8.01
N SER A 124 10.00 3.33 -7.79
CA SER A 124 11.25 2.55 -7.89
C SER A 124 11.24 1.33 -6.97
N SER A 125 10.72 1.47 -5.75
CA SER A 125 10.58 0.39 -4.78
C SER A 125 9.63 -0.69 -5.26
N TYR A 126 8.47 -0.33 -5.82
CA TYR A 126 7.51 -1.28 -6.36
C TYR A 126 8.13 -2.17 -7.45
N LEU A 127 8.88 -1.58 -8.38
CA LEU A 127 9.54 -2.33 -9.46
C LEU A 127 10.62 -3.27 -8.92
N MET A 128 11.50 -2.77 -8.04
CA MET A 128 12.64 -3.53 -7.54
C MET A 128 12.25 -4.61 -6.52
N HIS A 129 11.19 -4.37 -5.75
CA HIS A 129 10.78 -5.27 -4.67
C HIS A 129 10.41 -6.67 -5.20
N GLY A 130 9.66 -6.77 -6.30
CA GLY A 130 9.30 -8.05 -6.90
C GLY A 130 10.53 -8.84 -7.38
N PHE A 131 11.47 -8.17 -8.05
CA PHE A 131 12.73 -8.77 -8.49
C PHE A 131 13.58 -9.26 -7.31
N LEU A 132 13.65 -8.47 -6.24
CA LEU A 132 14.38 -8.80 -5.03
C LEU A 132 13.79 -10.01 -4.29
N ILE A 133 12.46 -10.11 -4.21
CA ILE A 133 11.79 -11.28 -3.63
C ILE A 133 12.10 -12.53 -4.44
N LEU A 134 11.98 -12.47 -5.77
CA LEU A 134 12.21 -13.63 -6.65
C LEU A 134 13.65 -14.14 -6.55
N THR A 135 14.63 -13.25 -6.58
CA THR A 135 16.05 -13.61 -6.49
C THR A 135 16.42 -14.17 -5.12
N LEU A 136 15.97 -13.53 -4.03
CA LEU A 136 16.29 -13.99 -2.67
C LEU A 136 15.57 -15.29 -2.34
N LYS A 137 14.27 -15.41 -2.64
CA LYS A 137 13.51 -16.66 -2.39
C LYS A 137 13.99 -17.80 -3.28
N GLY A 138 14.38 -17.54 -4.52
CA GLY A 138 14.95 -18.54 -5.42
C GLY A 138 16.35 -19.02 -5.00
N SER A 139 17.09 -18.20 -4.25
CA SER A 139 18.42 -18.57 -3.74
C SER A 139 18.37 -19.38 -2.45
N MET A 140 17.20 -19.46 -1.78
CA MET A 140 17.06 -20.21 -0.53
C MET A 140 17.02 -21.71 -0.77
N ARG A 141 17.96 -22.42 -0.14
CA ARG A 141 18.11 -23.88 -0.27
C ARG A 141 17.43 -24.68 0.85
N SER A 142 17.06 -24.03 1.96
CA SER A 142 16.41 -24.66 3.10
C SER A 142 15.04 -24.06 3.39
N ALA A 143 14.15 -24.88 3.92
CA ALA A 143 12.84 -24.43 4.38
C ALA A 143 13.01 -23.64 5.69
N ILE A 144 12.49 -22.42 5.71
CA ILE A 144 12.42 -21.59 6.90
C ILE A 144 11.26 -22.05 7.77
N HIS A 145 11.46 -22.10 9.09
CA HIS A 145 10.38 -22.33 10.03
C HIS A 145 9.36 -21.19 9.98
N PHE A 146 8.11 -21.53 9.67
CA PHE A 146 7.01 -20.56 9.59
C PHE A 146 6.57 -20.15 11.01
N THR A 147 7.32 -19.22 11.60
CA THR A 147 6.97 -18.56 12.87
C THR A 147 6.67 -17.09 12.62
N HIS A 148 5.79 -16.50 13.43
CA HIS A 148 5.44 -15.08 13.29
C HIS A 148 6.67 -14.17 13.44
N PHE A 149 7.59 -14.52 14.34
CA PHE A 149 8.81 -13.77 14.56
C PHE A 149 9.71 -13.75 13.31
N GLU A 150 9.96 -14.91 12.73
CA GLU A 150 10.77 -15.03 11.52
C GLU A 150 10.13 -14.30 10.33
N LEU A 151 8.79 -14.34 10.22
CA LEU A 151 8.06 -13.61 9.19
C LEU A 151 8.25 -12.09 9.33
N ILE A 152 8.21 -11.55 10.55
CA ILE A 152 8.43 -10.13 10.83
C ILE A 152 9.85 -9.74 10.44
N VAL A 153 10.85 -10.49 10.91
CA VAL A 153 12.28 -10.22 10.62
C VAL A 153 12.53 -10.24 9.11
N GLN A 154 12.02 -11.25 8.39
CA GLN A 154 12.15 -11.34 6.94
C GLN A 154 11.46 -10.19 6.22
N THR A 155 10.24 -9.85 6.62
CA THR A 155 9.48 -8.75 5.98
C THR A 155 10.19 -7.42 6.16
N CYS A 156 10.67 -7.13 7.36
CA CYS A 156 11.48 -5.94 7.64
C CYS A 156 12.78 -5.92 6.83
N GLY A 157 13.48 -7.06 6.75
CA GLY A 157 14.71 -7.19 5.96
C GLY A 157 14.48 -6.95 4.47
N PHE A 158 13.48 -7.60 3.87
CA PHE A 158 13.12 -7.39 2.46
C PHE A 158 12.67 -5.96 2.19
N TRP A 159 11.93 -5.35 3.11
CA TRP A 159 11.49 -3.97 2.95
C TRP A 159 12.67 -3.00 2.96
N LEU A 160 13.58 -3.11 3.93
CA LEU A 160 14.77 -2.25 4.01
C LEU A 160 15.68 -2.41 2.79
N LEU A 161 15.95 -3.65 2.38
CA LEU A 161 16.74 -3.93 1.18
C LEU A 161 16.08 -3.36 -0.08
N ALA A 162 14.75 -3.51 -0.20
CA ALA A 162 14.02 -2.95 -1.33
C ALA A 162 14.08 -1.43 -1.38
N GLN A 163 14.03 -0.73 -0.24
CA GLN A 163 14.20 0.73 -0.21
C GLN A 163 15.63 1.14 -0.62
N PHE A 164 16.64 0.39 -0.17
CA PHE A 164 18.03 0.67 -0.53
C PHE A 164 18.30 0.47 -2.03
N VAL A 165 17.84 -0.64 -2.61
CA VAL A 165 17.98 -0.91 -4.04
C VAL A 165 17.16 0.09 -4.86
N ALA A 166 15.96 0.45 -4.41
CA ALA A 166 15.14 1.48 -5.05
C ALA A 166 15.83 2.85 -5.08
N LEU A 167 16.53 3.22 -4.00
CA LEU A 167 17.30 4.44 -3.94
C LEU A 167 18.42 4.44 -5.00
N LEU A 168 19.18 3.35 -5.11
CA LEU A 168 20.22 3.22 -6.13
C LEU A 168 19.65 3.27 -7.54
N PHE A 169 18.53 2.59 -7.78
CA PHE A 169 17.85 2.60 -9.07
C PHE A 169 17.33 4.00 -9.44
N ASN A 170 16.71 4.70 -8.49
CA ASN A 170 16.22 6.06 -8.70
C ASN A 170 17.37 7.03 -9.02
N LEU A 171 18.50 6.94 -8.31
CA LEU A 171 19.65 7.81 -8.53
C LEU A 171 20.35 7.54 -9.87
N THR A 172 20.46 6.27 -10.27
CA THR A 172 21.21 5.87 -11.48
C THR A 172 20.40 5.99 -12.76
N ILE A 173 19.08 5.78 -12.72
CA ILE A 173 18.23 5.68 -13.91
C ILE A 173 17.14 6.75 -13.90
N GLU A 174 16.29 6.79 -12.87
CA GLU A 174 15.09 7.64 -12.87
C GLU A 174 15.44 9.15 -12.84
N SER A 175 16.39 9.53 -12.00
CA SER A 175 16.86 10.91 -11.83
C SER A 175 17.48 11.48 -13.11
N PRO A 176 18.49 10.84 -13.75
CA PRO A 176 19.08 11.38 -14.98
C PRO A 176 18.07 11.45 -16.13
N ILE A 177 17.21 10.45 -16.28
CA ILE A 177 16.15 10.46 -17.32
C ILE A 177 15.20 11.63 -17.10
N THR A 178 14.75 11.85 -15.87
CA THR A 178 13.84 12.96 -15.54
C THR A 178 14.45 14.33 -15.86
N ILE A 179 15.74 14.51 -15.56
CA ILE A 179 16.47 15.74 -15.87
C ILE A 179 16.58 15.94 -17.40
N LEU A 180 16.90 14.88 -18.15
CA LEU A 180 17.01 14.93 -19.61
C LEU A 180 15.67 15.26 -20.28
N LEU A 181 14.58 14.65 -19.82
CA LEU A 181 13.23 14.91 -20.33
C LEU A 181 12.80 16.35 -20.06
N THR A 182 13.03 16.84 -18.83
CA THR A 182 12.66 18.21 -18.46
C THR A 182 13.45 19.25 -19.27
N ARG A 183 14.73 18.99 -19.55
CA ARG A 183 15.55 19.85 -20.42
C ARG A 183 15.07 19.83 -21.88
N SER A 184 14.72 18.65 -22.40
CA SER A 184 14.25 18.50 -23.80
C SER A 184 12.90 19.19 -24.03
N VAL A 185 11.99 19.16 -23.04
CA VAL A 185 10.71 19.86 -23.11
C VAL A 185 10.88 21.38 -23.09
N LYS A 186 11.83 21.91 -22.30
CA LYS A 186 12.15 23.35 -22.31
C LYS A 186 12.67 23.83 -23.67
N LYS A 187 13.56 23.05 -24.30
CA LYS A 187 14.12 23.36 -25.61
C LYS A 187 13.08 23.39 -26.75
N LYS A 188 11.92 22.74 -26.59
CA LYS A 188 10.84 22.75 -27.60
C LYS A 188 9.89 23.95 -27.45
N LYS A 189 9.97 24.69 -26.34
CA LYS A 189 9.15 25.90 -26.11
C LYS A 189 9.85 27.20 -26.51
N GLU A 190 11.15 27.14 -26.81
CA GLU A 190 11.96 28.20 -27.41
C GLU A 190 12.03 27.98 -28.93
#